data_AF-A0A9Q1ECW5-F1
#
_entry.id   AF-A0A9Q1ECW5-F1
#
_cell.length_a   1.000
_cell.length_b   1.000
_cell.length_c   1.000
_cell.angle_alpha   90.00
_cell.angle_beta   90.00
_cell.angle_gamma   90.00
#
_symmetry.space_group_name_H-M   'P 1'
#
loop_
_entity.id
_entity.type
_entity.pdbx_description
1 polymer ?
#
loop_
_entity_poly.entity_id
_entity_poly.type
_entity_poly.pdbx_seq_one_letter_code
_entity_poly.pdbx_strand_id
1 'polypeptide(L)'
;MGGYCGYLASVGGLAAGADAAYIYEEPFDIRDLQANVEHLTAKMKTSIQRGLVLRNENSSENYTTDFIYQLYSEEGRGVFDCRKNVLGHMQQGGAPSPFDRNFGTKIAAKAMQWISRKLKESYKQGKVFANSEDSACLLGMRRRALLFQPVNQLKDETDFIHRIPKEQWWLKLRPLMKILAKYKTSYDVSDSGQLEHLVRNRPKESDPAI
;
A
#
# COMPACT_ATOMS: atom_id res chain seq x y z
N MET A 1 -5.72 3.94 12.85
CA MET A 1 -6.33 4.46 11.62
C MET A 1 -6.08 3.53 10.46
N GLY A 2 -6.81 3.77 9.37
CA GLY A 2 -6.79 2.96 8.15
C GLY A 2 -7.98 2.01 8.02
N GLY A 3 -8.79 1.82 9.08
CA GLY A 3 -9.87 0.82 9.05
C GLY A 3 -9.31 -0.54 8.63
N TYR A 4 -9.94 -1.21 7.67
CA TYR A 4 -9.48 -2.46 7.07
C TYR A 4 -8.42 -2.28 5.96
N CYS A 5 -7.96 -1.05 5.70
CA CYS A 5 -6.92 -0.75 4.71
C CYS A 5 -5.55 -0.58 5.39
N GLY A 6 -4.68 -1.56 5.15
CA GLY A 6 -3.30 -1.63 5.64
C GLY A 6 -2.31 -0.73 4.91
N TYR A 7 -2.75 0.10 3.96
CA TYR A 7 -1.88 1.00 3.18
C TYR A 7 -0.97 1.86 4.07
N LEU A 8 -1.57 2.53 5.07
CA LEU A 8 -0.84 3.44 5.95
C LEU A 8 0.21 2.69 6.80
N ALA A 9 -0.15 1.53 7.34
CA ALA A 9 0.77 0.70 8.12
C ALA A 9 1.90 0.12 7.24
N SER A 10 1.59 -0.30 6.01
CA SER A 10 2.57 -0.89 5.10
C SER A 10 3.56 0.15 4.58
N VAL A 11 3.07 1.26 4.03
CA VAL A 11 3.94 2.31 3.46
C VAL A 11 4.66 3.08 4.56
N GLY A 12 3.97 3.38 5.67
CA GLY A 12 4.60 3.96 6.85
C GLY A 12 5.67 3.05 7.44
N GLY A 13 5.43 1.75 7.49
CA GLY A 13 6.41 0.77 7.95
C GLY A 13 7.62 0.67 7.05
N LEU A 14 7.41 0.67 5.73
CA LEU A 14 8.51 0.69 4.77
C LEU A 14 9.36 1.96 4.91
N ALA A 15 8.73 3.13 5.05
CA ALA A 15 9.43 4.40 5.19
C ALA A 15 10.19 4.52 6.53
N ALA A 16 9.63 3.97 7.61
CA ALA A 16 10.22 4.01 8.94
C ALA A 16 11.21 2.86 9.23
N GLY A 17 11.31 1.86 8.35
CA GLY A 17 12.10 0.66 8.59
C GLY A 17 11.52 -0.19 9.73
N ALA A 18 10.20 -0.34 9.77
CA ALA A 18 9.51 -1.18 10.76
C ALA A 18 9.88 -2.65 10.60
N ASP A 19 10.08 -3.33 11.73
CA ASP A 19 10.40 -4.76 11.82
C ASP A 19 9.19 -5.65 11.51
N ALA A 20 7.99 -5.16 11.81
CA ALA A 20 6.75 -5.84 11.46
C ALA A 20 5.64 -4.82 11.21
N ALA A 21 4.71 -5.18 10.33
CA ALA A 21 3.50 -4.42 10.09
C ALA A 21 2.33 -5.38 9.94
N TYR A 22 1.40 -5.35 10.90
CA TYR A 22 0.17 -6.16 10.93
C TYR A 22 -0.97 -5.42 10.25
N ILE A 23 -1.57 -6.05 9.24
CA ILE A 23 -2.62 -5.48 8.40
C ILE A 23 -3.77 -6.47 8.23
N TYR A 24 -4.93 -6.00 7.79
CA TYR A 24 -6.10 -6.86 7.59
C TYR A 24 -5.93 -7.76 6.36
N GLU A 25 -5.31 -7.23 5.31
CA GLU A 25 -5.15 -7.90 4.01
C GLU A 25 -4.17 -9.09 4.04
N GLU A 26 -3.34 -9.20 5.08
CA GLU A 26 -2.40 -10.29 5.30
C GLU A 26 -2.70 -10.90 6.67
N PRO A 27 -3.58 -11.93 6.73
CA PRO A 27 -3.91 -12.60 7.99
C PRO A 27 -2.66 -13.15 8.65
N PHE A 28 -2.61 -13.02 9.97
CA PHE A 28 -1.49 -13.47 10.79
C PHE A 28 -2.01 -14.22 12.00
N ASP A 29 -1.21 -15.16 12.49
CA ASP A 29 -1.52 -15.97 13.66
C ASP A 29 -0.46 -15.82 14.76
N ILE A 30 -0.62 -16.61 15.83
CA ILE A 30 0.31 -16.58 16.97
C ILE A 30 1.74 -16.98 16.60
N ARG A 31 1.93 -17.85 15.59
CA ARG A 31 3.25 -18.28 15.11
C ARG A 31 3.95 -17.14 14.39
N ASP A 32 3.21 -16.34 13.63
CA ASP A 32 3.75 -15.13 13.02
C ASP A 32 4.20 -14.14 14.09
N LEU A 33 3.39 -13.91 15.13
CA LEU A 33 3.76 -13.04 16.25
C LEU A 33 5.04 -13.54 16.95
N GLN A 34 5.11 -14.83 17.25
CA GLN A 34 6.29 -15.44 17.87
C GLN A 34 7.54 -15.29 16.98
N ALA A 35 7.43 -15.57 15.68
CA ALA A 35 8.55 -15.44 14.75
C ALA A 35 9.07 -13.98 14.67
N ASN A 36 8.17 -12.99 14.73
CA ASN A 36 8.55 -11.58 14.75
C ASN A 36 9.24 -11.19 16.07
N VAL A 37 8.79 -11.74 17.22
CA VAL A 37 9.47 -11.54 18.51
C VAL A 37 10.86 -12.16 18.49
N GLU A 38 11.02 -13.39 18.01
CA GLU A 38 12.32 -14.06 17.90
C GLU A 38 13.27 -13.27 16.99
N HIS A 39 12.77 -12.78 15.85
CA HIS A 39 13.52 -11.91 14.96
C HIS A 39 13.97 -10.63 15.67
N LEU A 40 13.08 -9.97 16.39
CA LEU A 40 13.39 -8.75 17.12
C LEU A 40 14.41 -9.01 18.25
N THR A 41 14.24 -10.09 19.01
CA THR A 41 15.19 -10.54 20.05
C THR A 41 16.58 -10.78 19.48
N ALA A 42 16.67 -11.41 18.31
CA ALA A 42 17.95 -11.61 17.63
C ALA A 42 18.57 -10.28 17.18
N LYS A 43 17.75 -9.36 16.62
CA LYS A 43 18.18 -8.03 16.20
C LYS A 43 18.74 -7.20 17.38
N MET A 44 18.10 -7.24 18.55
CA MET A 44 18.52 -6.50 19.75
C MET A 44 19.91 -6.90 20.27
N LYS A 45 20.39 -8.10 19.93
CA LYS A 45 21.75 -8.57 20.28
C LYS A 45 22.84 -8.02 19.33
N THR A 46 22.44 -7.30 18.28
CA THR A 46 23.36 -6.65 17.34
C THR A 46 23.61 -5.19 17.72
N SER A 47 24.26 -4.42 16.84
CA SER A 47 24.44 -2.97 17.04
C SER A 47 23.13 -2.17 16.98
N ILE A 48 22.06 -2.72 16.39
CA ILE A 48 20.77 -2.05 16.26
C ILE A 48 19.85 -2.51 17.37
N GLN A 49 19.70 -1.69 18.40
CA GLN A 49 18.93 -2.00 19.62
C GLN A 49 17.57 -1.29 19.64
N ARG A 50 16.91 -1.18 18.49
CA ARG A 50 15.59 -0.56 18.38
C ARG A 50 14.67 -1.38 17.48
N GLY A 51 13.43 -1.53 17.94
CA GLY A 51 12.35 -2.20 17.26
C GLY A 51 11.21 -1.25 16.95
N LEU A 52 10.58 -1.41 15.79
CA LEU A 52 9.32 -0.75 15.49
C LEU A 52 8.34 -1.75 14.89
N VAL A 53 7.19 -1.90 15.54
CA VAL A 53 6.09 -2.72 15.07
C VAL A 53 4.89 -1.82 14.81
N LEU A 54 4.33 -1.90 13.61
CA LEU A 54 3.13 -1.17 13.24
C LEU A 54 1.94 -2.12 13.21
N ARG A 55 0.78 -1.63 13.67
CA ARG A 55 -0.46 -2.38 13.61
C ARG A 55 -1.56 -1.49 13.07
N ASN A 56 -2.19 -1.91 11.97
CA ASN A 56 -3.39 -1.28 11.44
C ASN A 56 -4.58 -1.51 12.37
N GLU A 57 -5.52 -0.57 12.40
CA GLU A 57 -6.61 -0.52 13.39
C GLU A 57 -7.55 -1.73 13.39
N ASN A 58 -7.86 -2.28 12.22
CA ASN A 58 -8.76 -3.41 12.08
C ASN A 58 -8.02 -4.64 11.54
N SER A 59 -6.71 -4.77 11.82
CA SER A 59 -5.91 -5.90 11.35
C SER A 59 -6.40 -7.25 11.92
N SER A 60 -6.93 -7.23 13.14
CA SER A 60 -7.52 -8.37 13.84
C SER A 60 -8.36 -7.86 15.00
N GLU A 61 -9.49 -8.51 15.27
CA GLU A 61 -10.35 -8.22 16.42
C GLU A 61 -9.72 -8.68 17.74
N ASN A 62 -9.04 -9.84 17.72
CA ASN A 62 -8.51 -10.49 18.91
C ASN A 62 -7.04 -10.11 19.19
N TYR A 63 -6.22 -9.96 18.15
CA TYR A 63 -4.84 -9.50 18.30
C TYR A 63 -4.80 -7.97 18.39
N THR A 64 -5.28 -7.47 19.53
CA THR A 64 -5.33 -6.05 19.85
C THR A 64 -3.92 -5.49 20.07
N THR A 65 -3.80 -4.16 20.05
CA THR A 65 -2.52 -3.49 20.38
C THR A 65 -2.05 -3.87 21.78
N ASP A 66 -2.99 -4.07 22.70
CA ASP A 66 -2.69 -4.43 24.09
C ASP A 66 -2.21 -5.87 24.22
N PHE A 67 -2.86 -6.79 23.51
CA PHE A 67 -2.42 -8.18 23.43
C PHE A 67 -1.01 -8.28 22.84
N ILE A 68 -0.76 -7.66 21.69
CA ILE A 68 0.55 -7.68 21.03
C ILE A 68 1.62 -7.07 21.95
N TYR A 69 1.30 -5.97 22.63
CA TYR A 69 2.19 -5.34 23.60
C TYR A 69 2.55 -6.29 24.76
N GLN A 70 1.55 -6.93 25.37
CA GLN A 70 1.77 -7.87 26.48
C GLN A 70 2.60 -9.08 26.02
N LEU A 71 2.26 -9.66 24.87
CA LEU A 71 2.99 -10.78 24.28
C LEU A 71 4.45 -10.44 24.04
N TYR A 72 4.73 -9.30 23.38
CA TYR A 72 6.11 -8.88 23.10
C TYR A 72 6.88 -8.54 24.37
N SER A 73 6.21 -7.99 25.40
CA SER A 73 6.86 -7.67 26.68
C SER A 73 7.27 -8.95 27.43
N GLU A 74 6.41 -9.96 27.43
CA GLU A 74 6.67 -11.25 28.08
C GLU A 74 7.72 -12.07 27.31
N GLU A 75 7.50 -12.28 26.00
CA GLU A 75 8.39 -13.09 25.17
C GLU A 75 9.72 -12.40 24.84
N GLY A 76 9.82 -11.10 25.08
CA GLY A 76 11.10 -10.37 25.07
C GLY A 76 12.07 -10.85 26.16
N ARG A 77 11.57 -11.49 27.23
CA ARG A 77 12.37 -12.13 28.32
C ARG A 77 13.53 -11.28 28.83
N GLY A 78 13.30 -9.97 28.99
CA GLY A 78 14.30 -9.02 29.47
C GLY A 78 15.39 -8.61 28.46
N VAL A 79 15.32 -9.09 27.21
CA VAL A 79 16.22 -8.63 26.13
C VAL A 79 15.83 -7.24 25.64
N PHE A 80 14.55 -6.92 25.65
CA PHE A 80 14.03 -5.58 25.35
C PHE A 80 12.76 -5.29 26.14
N ASP A 81 12.52 -4.00 26.36
CA ASP A 81 11.25 -3.49 26.88
C ASP A 81 10.37 -3.02 25.73
N CYS A 82 9.06 -3.18 25.88
CA CYS A 82 8.09 -2.68 24.91
C CYS A 82 7.38 -1.42 25.42
N ARG A 83 6.90 -0.62 24.47
CA ARG A 83 5.95 0.47 24.73
C ARG A 83 4.91 0.46 23.64
N LYS A 84 3.64 0.64 24.00
CA LYS A 84 2.55 0.82 23.05
C LYS A 84 2.26 2.31 22.85
N ASN A 85 1.93 2.70 21.63
CA ASN A 85 1.47 4.04 21.31
C ASN A 85 0.34 3.98 20.28
N VAL A 86 -0.83 4.50 20.63
CA VAL A 86 -1.96 4.67 19.72
C VAL A 86 -2.04 6.15 19.36
N LEU A 87 -1.54 6.51 18.19
CA LEU A 87 -1.45 7.91 17.73
C LEU A 87 -2.81 8.61 17.65
N GLY A 88 -3.90 7.85 17.49
CA GLY A 88 -5.25 8.38 17.36
C GLY A 88 -5.38 9.39 16.21
N HIS A 89 -6.09 10.48 16.47
CA HIS A 89 -6.42 11.52 15.48
C HIS A 89 -5.21 12.33 15.01
N MET A 90 -4.06 12.26 15.69
CA MET A 90 -2.83 12.95 15.25
C MET A 90 -2.37 12.48 13.85
N GLN A 91 -2.78 11.28 13.44
CA GLN A 91 -2.54 10.75 12.10
C GLN A 91 -3.27 11.51 10.98
N GLN A 92 -4.30 12.30 11.30
CA GLN A 92 -4.92 13.23 10.33
C GLN A 92 -3.98 14.40 9.98
N GLY A 93 -2.91 14.58 10.76
CA GLY A 93 -1.97 15.67 10.62
C GLY A 93 -2.48 16.97 11.24
N GLY A 94 -1.72 18.04 11.01
CA GLY A 94 -2.10 19.41 11.34
C GLY A 94 -2.28 20.20 10.06
N ALA A 95 -1.28 21.00 9.70
CA ALA A 95 -1.27 21.66 8.41
C ALA A 95 -1.00 20.64 7.28
N PRO A 96 -1.74 20.67 6.17
CA PRO A 96 -1.54 19.73 5.07
C PRO A 96 -0.15 19.88 4.46
N SER A 97 0.42 18.78 3.95
CA SER A 97 1.75 18.79 3.34
C SER A 97 1.78 19.61 2.05
N PRO A 98 2.96 20.10 1.59
CA PRO A 98 3.07 20.76 0.28
C PRO A 98 2.55 19.88 -0.87
N PHE A 99 2.75 18.56 -0.77
CA PHE A 99 2.21 17.59 -1.73
C PHE A 99 0.69 17.63 -1.75
N ASP A 100 0.03 17.51 -0.60
CA ASP A 100 -1.44 17.49 -0.50
C ASP A 100 -2.05 18.82 -0.97
N ARG A 101 -1.42 19.96 -0.64
CA ARG A 101 -1.88 21.29 -1.11
C ARG A 101 -1.82 21.41 -2.63
N ASN A 102 -0.70 21.01 -3.23
CA ASN A 102 -0.51 21.07 -4.68
C ASN A 102 -1.44 20.09 -5.39
N PHE A 103 -1.54 18.86 -4.87
CA PHE A 103 -2.38 17.81 -5.44
C PHE A 103 -3.86 18.15 -5.34
N GLY A 104 -4.33 18.68 -4.21
CA GLY A 104 -5.70 19.16 -4.04
C GLY A 104 -6.06 20.24 -5.06
N THR A 105 -5.15 21.21 -5.28
CA THR A 105 -5.34 22.26 -6.31
C THR A 105 -5.43 21.66 -7.72
N LYS A 106 -4.55 20.70 -8.05
CA LYS A 106 -4.55 20.02 -9.35
C LYS A 106 -5.83 19.21 -9.60
N ILE A 107 -6.28 18.44 -8.61
CA ILE A 107 -7.52 17.66 -8.69
C ILE A 107 -8.72 18.60 -8.84
N ALA A 108 -8.79 19.67 -8.05
CA ALA A 108 -9.88 20.64 -8.12
C ALA A 108 -9.97 21.31 -9.50
N ALA A 109 -8.84 21.79 -10.04
CA ALA A 109 -8.82 22.38 -11.38
C ALA A 109 -9.28 21.38 -12.46
N LYS A 110 -8.82 20.12 -12.38
CA LYS A 110 -9.21 19.09 -13.34
C LYS A 110 -10.68 18.69 -13.21
N ALA A 111 -11.21 18.61 -11.99
CA ALA A 111 -12.64 18.39 -11.72
C ALA A 111 -13.49 19.51 -12.33
N MET A 112 -13.13 20.78 -12.12
CA MET A 112 -13.85 21.93 -12.68
C MET A 112 -13.85 21.95 -14.21
N GLN A 113 -12.71 21.60 -14.83
CA GLN A 113 -12.64 21.44 -16.29
C GLN A 113 -13.56 20.33 -16.79
N TRP A 114 -13.62 19.20 -16.10
CA TRP A 114 -14.50 18.10 -16.45
C TRP A 114 -15.98 18.47 -16.28
N ILE A 115 -16.37 19.09 -15.16
CA ILE A 115 -17.74 19.57 -14.92
C ILE A 115 -18.16 20.55 -16.02
N SER A 116 -17.31 21.53 -16.34
CA SER A 116 -17.60 22.54 -17.35
C SER A 116 -17.84 21.93 -18.75
N ARG A 117 -17.07 20.89 -19.11
CA ARG A 117 -17.29 20.16 -20.37
C ARG A 117 -18.58 19.34 -20.31
N LYS A 118 -18.80 18.60 -19.23
CA LYS A 118 -20.00 17.77 -19.06
C LYS A 118 -21.28 18.57 -19.08
N LEU A 119 -21.32 19.75 -18.47
CA LEU A 119 -22.48 20.64 -18.54
C LEU A 119 -22.83 21.05 -19.97
N LYS A 120 -21.83 21.33 -20.81
CA LYS A 120 -22.03 21.67 -22.23
C LYS A 120 -22.48 20.47 -23.05
N GLU A 121 -21.90 19.30 -22.80
CA GLU A 121 -22.23 18.05 -23.51
C GLU A 121 -23.64 17.56 -23.17
N SER A 122 -24.02 17.67 -21.89
CA SER A 122 -25.29 17.20 -21.35
C SER A 122 -26.45 18.16 -21.56
N TYR A 123 -26.23 19.43 -21.87
CA TYR A 123 -27.31 20.39 -22.09
C TYR A 123 -27.62 20.58 -23.59
N LYS A 124 -28.82 20.19 -24.03
CA LYS A 124 -29.27 20.35 -25.42
C LYS A 124 -30.72 20.83 -25.46
N GLN A 125 -30.98 21.90 -26.22
CA GLN A 125 -32.34 22.41 -26.49
C GLN A 125 -33.21 22.60 -25.22
N GLY A 126 -32.65 23.19 -24.16
CA GLY A 126 -33.40 23.44 -22.92
C GLY A 126 -33.50 22.26 -21.96
N LYS A 127 -32.96 21.08 -22.32
CA LYS A 127 -33.04 19.84 -21.55
C LYS A 127 -31.66 19.32 -21.15
N VAL A 128 -31.59 18.65 -20.00
CA VAL A 128 -30.38 18.00 -19.48
C VAL A 128 -30.44 16.50 -19.76
N PHE A 129 -29.36 15.97 -20.34
CA PHE A 129 -29.14 14.58 -20.68
C PHE A 129 -27.87 14.09 -19.95
N ALA A 130 -28.06 13.54 -18.74
CA ALA A 130 -26.98 13.07 -17.85
C ALA A 130 -27.09 11.56 -17.57
N ASN A 131 -27.52 10.80 -18.59
CA ASN A 131 -27.90 9.39 -18.52
C ASN A 131 -26.79 8.43 -18.98
N SER A 132 -25.63 8.93 -19.41
CA SER A 132 -24.45 8.11 -19.67
C SER A 132 -23.73 7.75 -18.36
N GLU A 133 -23.03 6.62 -18.31
CA GLU A 133 -22.27 6.21 -17.11
C GLU A 133 -21.18 7.22 -16.72
N ASP A 134 -20.64 7.94 -17.71
CA ASP A 134 -19.61 8.94 -17.53
C ASP A 134 -20.16 10.30 -17.07
N SER A 135 -21.45 10.40 -16.71
CA SER A 135 -22.03 11.59 -16.06
C SER A 135 -21.73 11.62 -14.56
N ALA A 136 -21.44 10.47 -13.94
CA ALA A 136 -21.10 10.32 -12.53
C ALA A 136 -19.80 9.52 -12.37
N CYS A 137 -18.69 10.25 -12.18
CA CYS A 137 -17.35 9.68 -12.12
C CYS A 137 -16.62 10.05 -10.82
N LEU A 138 -15.72 9.18 -10.38
CA LEU A 138 -14.68 9.49 -9.40
C LEU A 138 -13.42 9.96 -10.14
N LEU A 139 -12.88 11.11 -9.74
CA LEU A 139 -11.55 11.55 -10.18
C LEU A 139 -10.49 10.89 -9.29
N GLY A 140 -9.76 9.93 -9.85
CA GLY A 140 -8.69 9.21 -9.17
C GLY A 140 -7.33 9.39 -9.85
N MET A 141 -6.27 8.94 -9.18
CA MET A 141 -4.94 8.82 -9.77
C MET A 141 -4.59 7.35 -9.97
N ARG A 142 -4.31 6.96 -11.21
CA ARG A 142 -3.80 5.62 -11.55
C ARG A 142 -2.40 5.77 -12.10
N ARG A 143 -1.41 5.26 -11.37
CA ARG A 143 0.02 5.47 -11.65
C ARG A 143 0.36 6.96 -11.71
N ARG A 144 0.57 7.51 -12.91
CA ARG A 144 0.92 8.93 -13.15
C ARG A 144 -0.21 9.74 -13.80
N ALA A 145 -1.36 9.12 -14.06
CA ALA A 145 -2.47 9.75 -14.76
C ALA A 145 -3.64 10.04 -13.81
N LEU A 146 -4.20 11.24 -13.92
CA LEU A 146 -5.50 11.59 -13.30
C LEU A 146 -6.63 11.18 -14.25
N LEU A 147 -7.50 10.28 -13.82
CA LEU A 147 -8.55 9.67 -14.65
C LEU A 147 -9.91 9.86 -13.97
N PHE A 148 -10.95 10.06 -14.79
CA PHE A 148 -12.35 10.00 -14.36
C PHE A 148 -12.86 8.60 -14.65
N GLN A 149 -13.23 7.86 -13.61
CA GLN A 149 -13.78 6.52 -13.74
C GLN A 149 -15.25 6.53 -13.31
N PRO A 150 -16.18 6.02 -14.13
CA PRO A 150 -17.58 5.89 -13.76
C PRO A 150 -17.77 5.15 -12.44
N VAL A 151 -18.61 5.69 -11.57
CA VAL A 151 -18.87 5.09 -10.25
C VAL A 151 -19.50 3.69 -10.38
N ASN A 152 -20.27 3.47 -11.45
CA ASN A 152 -20.86 2.16 -11.74
C ASN A 152 -19.79 1.07 -11.90
N GLN A 153 -18.68 1.38 -12.58
CA GLN A 153 -17.56 0.44 -12.78
C GLN A 153 -16.77 0.21 -11.48
N LEU A 154 -16.61 1.25 -10.66
CA LEU A 154 -15.91 1.14 -9.37
C LEU A 154 -16.65 0.24 -8.38
N LYS A 155 -17.96 0.07 -8.51
CA LYS A 155 -18.75 -0.84 -7.69
C LYS A 155 -18.22 -2.27 -7.75
N ASP A 156 -17.84 -2.72 -8.93
CA ASP A 156 -17.35 -4.09 -9.15
C ASP A 156 -15.93 -4.29 -8.59
N GLU A 157 -15.17 -3.21 -8.43
CA GLU A 157 -13.82 -3.20 -7.86
C GLU A 157 -13.80 -2.90 -6.35
N THR A 158 -14.95 -2.68 -5.71
CA THR A 158 -15.05 -2.24 -4.30
C THR A 158 -15.62 -3.34 -3.42
N ASP A 159 -14.96 -3.58 -2.28
CA ASP A 159 -15.56 -4.26 -1.13
C ASP A 159 -16.28 -3.23 -0.25
N PHE A 160 -17.61 -3.24 -0.31
CA PHE A 160 -18.43 -2.30 0.45
C PHE A 160 -18.54 -2.63 1.94
N ILE A 161 -18.34 -3.90 2.33
CA ILE A 161 -18.43 -4.33 3.73
C ILE A 161 -17.23 -3.75 4.49
N HIS A 162 -16.03 -3.94 3.95
CA HIS A 162 -14.80 -3.48 4.58
C HIS A 162 -14.40 -2.06 4.14
N ARG A 163 -15.08 -1.50 3.12
CA ARG A 163 -14.87 -0.17 2.53
C ARG A 163 -13.45 0.00 1.97
N ILE A 164 -12.99 -0.99 1.21
CA ILE A 164 -11.66 -1.03 0.58
C ILE A 164 -11.78 -1.46 -0.89
N PRO A 165 -10.80 -1.14 -1.76
CA PRO A 165 -10.74 -1.75 -3.08
C PRO A 165 -10.47 -3.25 -2.95
N LYS A 166 -10.91 -4.06 -3.92
CA LYS A 166 -10.64 -5.51 -3.96
C LYS A 166 -9.18 -5.84 -4.23
N GLU A 167 -8.47 -4.98 -4.97
CA GLU A 167 -7.04 -5.12 -5.25
C GLU A 167 -6.21 -4.05 -4.55
N GLN A 168 -5.21 -4.46 -3.77
CA GLN A 168 -4.32 -3.56 -3.03
C GLN A 168 -2.91 -3.59 -3.62
N TRP A 169 -2.56 -2.54 -4.37
CA TRP A 169 -1.29 -2.48 -5.10
C TRP A 169 -0.05 -2.49 -4.19
N TRP A 170 -0.17 -1.99 -2.94
CA TRP A 170 0.94 -1.88 -1.99
C TRP A 170 1.35 -3.23 -1.40
N LEU A 171 0.55 -4.29 -1.54
CA LEU A 171 0.93 -5.63 -1.08
C LEU A 171 2.19 -6.14 -1.79
N LYS A 172 2.45 -5.67 -3.02
CA LYS A 172 3.68 -5.96 -3.77
C LYS A 172 4.95 -5.40 -3.09
N LEU A 173 4.81 -4.46 -2.17
CA LEU A 173 5.92 -3.89 -1.40
C LEU A 173 6.22 -4.69 -0.12
N ARG A 174 5.33 -5.61 0.30
CA ARG A 174 5.47 -6.39 1.54
C ARG A 174 6.73 -7.25 1.57
N PRO A 175 7.13 -7.95 0.47
CA PRO A 175 8.38 -8.70 0.47
C PRO A 175 9.60 -7.79 0.71
N LEU A 176 9.60 -6.57 0.15
CA LEU A 176 10.69 -5.61 0.35
C LEU A 176 10.82 -5.21 1.82
N MET A 177 9.71 -5.06 2.56
CA MET A 177 9.76 -4.80 3.99
C MET A 177 10.49 -5.92 4.74
N LYS A 178 10.19 -7.19 4.43
CA LYS A 178 10.85 -8.35 5.06
C LYS A 178 12.35 -8.42 4.72
N ILE A 179 12.73 -8.12 3.48
CA ILE A 179 14.14 -8.05 3.03
C ILE A 179 14.88 -6.98 3.82
N LEU A 180 14.32 -5.76 3.89
CA LEU A 180 14.96 -4.62 4.54
C LEU A 180 15.05 -4.80 6.05
N ALA A 181 14.08 -5.49 6.66
CA ALA A 181 14.12 -5.89 8.06
C ALA A 181 15.07 -7.08 8.33
N LYS A 182 15.68 -7.69 7.30
CA LYS A 182 16.60 -8.83 7.39
C LYS A 182 15.97 -10.09 8.00
N TYR A 183 14.71 -10.37 7.67
CA TYR A 183 14.14 -11.69 7.97
C TYR A 183 14.89 -12.78 7.20
N LYS A 184 15.09 -13.94 7.83
CA LYS A 184 15.53 -15.14 7.12
C LYS A 184 14.36 -15.65 6.30
N THR A 185 14.27 -15.22 5.04
CA THR A 185 13.22 -15.66 4.12
C THR A 185 13.87 -16.41 2.97
N SER A 186 13.36 -17.60 2.66
CA SER A 186 13.70 -18.32 1.43
C SER A 186 12.91 -17.66 0.30
N TYR A 187 13.57 -16.86 -0.52
CA TYR A 187 12.96 -16.32 -1.72
C TYR A 187 13.15 -17.34 -2.84
N ASP A 188 12.09 -18.04 -3.23
CA ASP A 188 12.07 -18.72 -4.52
C ASP A 188 12.06 -17.62 -5.58
N VAL A 189 13.19 -17.44 -6.27
CA VAL A 189 13.30 -16.56 -7.44
C VAL A 189 12.69 -17.32 -8.63
N SER A 190 11.41 -17.68 -8.54
CA SER A 190 10.64 -18.25 -9.64
C SER A 190 9.77 -17.17 -10.27
N ASP A 191 10.39 -16.07 -10.67
CA ASP A 191 9.79 -15.23 -11.70
C ASP A 191 10.14 -15.88 -13.04
N SER A 192 9.21 -16.66 -13.59
CA SER A 192 9.26 -17.16 -14.97
C SER A 192 9.02 -16.04 -15.97
N GLY A 193 9.65 -14.89 -15.77
CA GLY A 193 9.88 -13.92 -16.82
C GLY A 193 10.94 -14.51 -17.74
N GLN A 194 10.53 -15.00 -18.91
CA GLN A 194 11.47 -15.28 -19.98
C GLN A 194 12.29 -14.01 -20.23
N LEU A 195 13.54 -14.02 -19.75
CA LEU A 195 14.56 -13.09 -20.21
C LEU A 195 14.75 -13.41 -21.69
N GLU A 196 14.06 -12.67 -22.55
CA GLU A 196 14.36 -12.68 -23.98
C GLU A 196 15.86 -12.40 -24.14
N HIS A 197 16.56 -13.36 -24.74
CA HIS A 197 17.94 -13.18 -25.10
C HIS A 197 18.05 -11.98 -26.04
N LEU A 198 18.76 -10.93 -25.61
CA LEU A 198 19.29 -9.93 -26.53
C LEU A 198 20.13 -10.66 -27.58
N VAL A 199 19.56 -10.86 -28.77
CA VAL A 199 20.26 -11.41 -29.93
C VAL A 199 21.46 -10.51 -30.18
N ARG A 200 22.66 -11.00 -29.86
CA ARG A 200 23.91 -10.40 -30.32
C ARG A 200 23.87 -10.43 -31.84
N ASN A 201 23.65 -9.28 -32.48
CA ASN A 201 23.98 -9.11 -33.89
C ASN A 201 25.47 -9.42 -34.06
N ARG A 202 25.80 -10.60 -34.60
CA ARG A 202 27.13 -10.86 -35.14
C ARG A 202 27.23 -10.13 -36.49
N PRO A 203 28.31 -9.41 -36.76
CA PRO A 203 28.53 -8.84 -38.09
C PRO A 203 28.62 -9.96 -39.13
N LYS A 204 27.99 -9.76 -40.28
CA LYS A 204 28.01 -10.69 -41.42
C LYS A 204 29.45 -10.87 -41.90
N GLU A 205 29.99 -12.08 -41.82
CA GLU A 205 31.15 -12.47 -42.62
C GLU A 205 30.70 -12.64 -44.07
N SER A 206 31.51 -12.08 -44.97
CA SER A 206 31.38 -12.12 -46.43
C SER A 206 31.65 -13.52 -46.97
N ASP A 207 30.72 -14.06 -47.76
CA ASP A 207 30.94 -15.29 -48.52
C ASP A 207 32.06 -15.09 -49.58
N PRO A 208 33.00 -16.04 -49.73
CA PRO A 208 33.91 -16.05 -50.86
C PRO A 208 33.22 -16.64 -52.11
N ALA A 209 33.39 -15.95 -53.23
CA ALA A 209 32.91 -16.33 -54.54
C ALA A 209 33.57 -17.61 -55.06
N ILE A 210 32.75 -18.55 -55.54
CA ILE A 210 33.01 -19.41 -56.72
C ILE A 210 31.68 -19.62 -57.44
#